data_AF-A0A8G1N114-F1
#
_entry.id   AF-A0A8G1N114-F1
#
_cell.length_a   1.000
_cell.length_b   1.000
_cell.length_c   1.000
_cell.angle_alpha   90.00
_cell.angle_beta   90.00
_cell.angle_gamma   90.00
#
_symmetry.space_group_name_H-M   'P 1'
#
loop_
_entity.id
_entity.type
_entity.pdbx_description
1 polymer ?
#
loop_
_entity_poly.entity_id
_entity_poly.type
_entity_poly.pdbx_seq_one_letter_code
_entity_poly.pdbx_strand_id
1 'polypeptide(L)'
;MPPQEGKRSDATRRALLRAARDEFAELGLAGARVDRIAEVAGVNKERIYGIFGSKDKLFDAVIVDTMQEFTEVVDPLWKTDDVGAFVASLYDYQRTKPQLLRLLTWEALHRGDDVHDVDGWRHEHYRRKIQHSMAQFGTDDPFRAGLMTLVLYGITNWLNLAPQLRRLLLGDRANDADAIRAFLVPFAEGATKAMKPGTDPVNDLTTGAAAEPSPVEDGAGAEPDPVEAAAERLRRAQAETEAAKAALGEALRAANAAGVSANRLARQVAGTCSRPVVLKLLAE
;
A
#
# COMPACT_ATOMS: atom_id res chain seq x y z
N MET A 1 3.62 -30.57 -35.04
CA MET A 1 2.88 -29.43 -34.46
C MET A 1 3.31 -29.30 -33.00
N PRO A 2 4.27 -28.43 -32.64
CA PRO A 2 4.60 -28.17 -31.22
C PRO A 2 3.67 -27.07 -30.65
N PRO A 3 3.52 -26.95 -29.31
CA PRO A 3 2.58 -27.72 -28.48
C PRO A 3 1.29 -26.94 -28.15
N GLN A 4 0.14 -27.61 -28.18
CA GLN A 4 -1.15 -27.06 -27.70
C GLN A 4 -1.25 -26.98 -26.16
N GLU A 5 -0.34 -27.64 -25.43
CA GLU A 5 -0.34 -27.70 -23.97
C GLU A 5 -0.04 -26.36 -23.31
N GLY A 6 0.87 -25.56 -23.86
CA GLY A 6 1.21 -24.22 -23.34
C GLY A 6 0.03 -23.25 -23.40
N LYS A 7 -0.66 -23.19 -24.55
CA LYS A 7 -1.84 -22.32 -24.73
C LYS A 7 -3.01 -22.71 -23.81
N ARG A 8 -3.20 -24.01 -23.57
CA ARG A 8 -4.25 -24.52 -22.68
C ARG A 8 -3.94 -24.26 -21.21
N SER A 9 -2.66 -24.36 -20.83
CA SER A 9 -2.17 -24.00 -19.50
C SER A 9 -2.42 -22.52 -19.19
N ASP A 10 -2.08 -21.62 -20.11
CA ASP A 10 -2.27 -20.18 -19.95
C ASP A 10 -3.75 -19.77 -19.88
N ALA A 11 -4.60 -20.37 -20.73
CA ALA A 11 -6.04 -20.13 -20.68
C ALA A 11 -6.63 -20.54 -19.33
N THR A 12 -6.16 -21.65 -18.77
CA THR A 12 -6.63 -22.12 -17.47
C THR A 12 -6.11 -21.25 -16.33
N ARG A 13 -4.84 -20.81 -16.38
CA ARG A 13 -4.28 -19.86 -15.40
C ARG A 13 -5.08 -18.56 -15.37
N ARG A 14 -5.42 -18.02 -16.55
CA ARG A 14 -6.26 -16.82 -16.66
C ARG A 14 -7.68 -17.03 -16.12
N ALA A 15 -8.31 -18.17 -16.39
CA ALA A 15 -9.63 -18.49 -15.85
C ALA A 15 -9.60 -18.57 -14.31
N LEU A 16 -8.58 -19.21 -13.76
CA LEU A 16 -8.35 -19.31 -12.32
C LEU A 16 -8.12 -17.95 -11.68
N LEU A 17 -7.26 -17.10 -12.26
CA LEU A 17 -7.02 -15.74 -11.73
C LEU A 17 -8.28 -14.87 -11.76
N ARG A 18 -9.10 -14.97 -12.81
CA ARG A 18 -10.40 -14.28 -12.86
C ARG A 18 -11.36 -14.75 -11.77
N ALA A 19 -11.55 -16.07 -11.62
CA ALA A 19 -12.42 -16.63 -10.58
C ALA A 19 -11.95 -16.24 -9.17
N ALA A 20 -10.63 -16.28 -8.94
CA ALA A 20 -10.04 -15.90 -7.68
C ALA A 20 -10.19 -14.39 -7.41
N ARG A 21 -10.03 -13.55 -8.44
CA ARG A 21 -10.23 -12.10 -8.36
C ARG A 21 -11.63 -11.76 -7.86
N ASP A 22 -12.66 -12.38 -8.43
CA ASP A 22 -14.04 -12.10 -8.04
C ASP A 22 -14.33 -12.58 -6.61
N GLU A 23 -13.95 -13.81 -6.25
CA GLU A 23 -14.12 -14.36 -4.88
C GLU A 23 -13.40 -13.50 -3.84
N PHE A 24 -12.14 -13.13 -4.07
CA PHE A 24 -11.37 -12.31 -3.12
C PHE A 24 -11.86 -10.88 -3.07
N ALA A 25 -12.27 -10.28 -4.19
CA ALA A 25 -12.85 -8.95 -4.18
C ALA A 25 -14.15 -8.95 -3.36
N GLU A 26 -14.98 -9.98 -3.46
CA GLU A 26 -16.24 -10.07 -2.73
C GLU A 26 -16.03 -10.34 -1.23
N LEU A 27 -15.24 -11.37 -0.89
CA LEU A 27 -15.21 -11.97 0.45
C LEU A 27 -13.90 -11.73 1.23
N GLY A 28 -12.92 -11.08 0.60
CA GLY A 28 -11.60 -10.85 1.18
C GLY A 28 -10.78 -12.12 1.38
N LEU A 29 -9.52 -11.97 1.81
CA LEU A 29 -8.61 -13.11 1.98
C LEU A 29 -9.13 -14.13 3.00
N ALA A 30 -9.64 -13.66 4.13
CA ALA A 30 -10.15 -14.54 5.19
C ALA A 30 -11.42 -15.30 4.76
N GLY A 31 -12.39 -14.61 4.14
CA GLY A 31 -13.69 -15.17 3.77
C GLY A 31 -13.69 -16.02 2.50
N ALA A 32 -12.75 -15.76 1.57
CA ALA A 32 -12.66 -16.48 0.32
C ALA A 32 -12.33 -17.98 0.50
N ARG A 33 -12.98 -18.81 -0.30
CA ARG A 33 -12.84 -20.26 -0.31
C ARG A 33 -12.22 -20.76 -1.60
N VAL A 34 -11.08 -21.44 -1.48
CA VAL A 34 -10.39 -22.07 -2.63
C VAL A 34 -11.28 -23.08 -3.35
N ASP A 35 -12.20 -23.75 -2.64
CA ASP A 35 -13.15 -24.69 -3.24
C ASP A 35 -14.08 -24.00 -4.26
N ARG A 36 -14.61 -22.81 -3.94
CA ARG A 36 -15.48 -22.04 -4.84
C ARG A 36 -14.70 -21.52 -6.03
N ILE A 37 -13.49 -21.04 -5.80
CA ILE A 37 -12.57 -20.60 -6.86
C ILE A 37 -12.32 -21.76 -7.83
N ALA A 38 -12.07 -22.97 -7.32
CA ALA A 38 -11.83 -24.17 -8.13
C ALA A 38 -13.04 -24.53 -8.98
N GLU A 39 -14.24 -24.54 -8.38
CA GLU A 39 -15.51 -24.81 -9.05
C GLU A 39 -15.77 -23.81 -10.19
N VAL A 40 -15.68 -22.51 -9.92
CA VAL A 40 -15.90 -21.44 -10.91
C VAL A 40 -14.86 -21.49 -12.03
N ALA A 41 -13.60 -21.76 -11.69
CA ALA A 41 -12.52 -21.85 -12.67
C ALA A 41 -12.52 -23.17 -13.47
N GLY A 42 -13.34 -24.16 -13.09
CA GLY A 42 -13.36 -25.48 -13.72
C GLY A 42 -12.06 -26.26 -13.53
N VAL A 43 -11.39 -26.10 -12.39
CA VAL A 43 -10.15 -26.80 -12.03
C VAL A 43 -10.32 -27.53 -10.70
N ASN A 44 -9.51 -28.56 -10.44
CA ASN A 44 -9.47 -29.16 -9.11
C ASN A 44 -8.63 -28.30 -8.15
N LYS A 45 -8.89 -28.47 -6.84
CA LYS A 45 -8.25 -27.70 -5.77
C LYS A 45 -6.75 -27.97 -5.69
N GLU A 46 -6.35 -29.23 -5.92
CA GLU A 46 -4.95 -29.65 -5.92
C GLU A 46 -4.13 -28.89 -6.96
N ARG A 47 -4.71 -28.61 -8.14
CA ARG A 47 -4.06 -27.82 -9.18
C ARG A 47 -3.83 -26.38 -8.76
N ILE A 48 -4.74 -25.77 -8.01
CA ILE A 48 -4.55 -24.41 -7.48
C ILE A 48 -3.35 -24.39 -6.54
N TYR A 49 -3.27 -25.33 -5.60
CA TYR A 49 -2.10 -25.43 -4.70
C TYR A 49 -0.83 -25.84 -5.45
N GLY A 50 -0.92 -26.65 -6.51
CA GLY A 50 0.22 -26.97 -7.35
C GLY A 50 0.79 -25.75 -8.07
N ILE A 51 -0.05 -24.79 -8.46
CA ILE A 51 0.38 -23.56 -9.17
C ILE A 51 0.86 -22.48 -8.18
N PHE A 52 0.10 -22.26 -7.09
CA PHE A 52 0.31 -21.10 -6.21
C PHE A 52 0.87 -21.47 -4.83
N GLY A 53 0.79 -22.73 -4.41
CA GLY A 53 1.27 -23.21 -3.11
C GLY A 53 0.34 -22.92 -1.94
N SER A 54 -0.23 -21.71 -1.84
CA SER A 54 -1.14 -21.34 -0.76
C SER A 54 -2.24 -20.37 -1.20
N LYS A 55 -3.26 -20.17 -0.35
CA LYS A 55 -4.32 -19.17 -0.59
C LYS A 55 -3.73 -17.75 -0.59
N ASP A 56 -2.80 -17.44 0.31
CA ASP A 56 -2.08 -16.17 0.37
C ASP A 56 -1.32 -15.87 -0.92
N LYS A 57 -0.54 -16.84 -1.43
CA LYS A 57 0.20 -16.67 -2.69
C LYS A 57 -0.72 -16.52 -3.91
N LEU A 58 -1.88 -17.19 -3.90
CA LEU A 58 -2.91 -16.98 -4.91
C LEU A 58 -3.48 -15.56 -4.82
N PHE A 59 -3.74 -15.05 -3.61
CA PHE A 59 -4.22 -13.69 -3.40
C PHE A 59 -3.20 -12.63 -3.87
N ASP A 60 -1.92 -12.82 -3.55
CA ASP A 60 -0.84 -11.95 -4.02
C ASP A 60 -0.76 -11.94 -5.56
N ALA A 61 -0.83 -13.11 -6.18
CA ALA A 61 -0.84 -13.23 -7.63
C ALA A 61 -2.06 -12.56 -8.29
N VAL A 62 -3.23 -12.62 -7.64
CA VAL A 62 -4.45 -11.94 -8.10
C VAL A 62 -4.33 -10.43 -7.99
N ILE A 63 -3.75 -9.90 -6.91
CA ILE A 63 -3.48 -8.46 -6.78
C ILE A 63 -2.55 -8.01 -7.90
N VAL A 64 -1.43 -8.69 -8.12
CA VAL A 64 -0.46 -8.33 -9.17
C VAL A 64 -1.10 -8.39 -10.56
N ASP A 65 -1.83 -9.46 -10.89
CA ASP A 65 -2.54 -9.60 -12.18
C ASP A 65 -3.57 -8.48 -12.39
N THR A 66 -4.33 -8.13 -11.35
CA THR A 66 -5.34 -7.07 -11.42
C THR A 66 -4.69 -5.68 -11.48
N MET A 67 -3.55 -5.49 -10.82
CA MET A 67 -2.75 -4.28 -10.93
C MET A 67 -2.20 -4.13 -12.34
N GLN A 68 -1.65 -5.18 -12.95
CA GLN A 68 -1.14 -5.13 -14.33
C GLN A 68 -2.21 -4.64 -15.31
N GLU A 69 -3.42 -5.21 -15.25
CA GLU A 69 -4.56 -4.74 -16.06
C GLU A 69 -4.91 -3.27 -15.80
N PHE A 70 -4.89 -2.83 -14.54
CA PHE A 70 -5.10 -1.42 -14.20
C PHE A 70 -4.01 -0.52 -14.78
N THR A 71 -2.75 -0.93 -14.68
CA THR A 71 -1.60 -0.15 -15.17
C THR A 71 -1.61 0.00 -16.68
N GLU A 72 -2.14 -0.97 -17.44
CA GLU A 72 -2.28 -0.85 -18.89
C GLU A 72 -3.25 0.26 -19.31
N VAL A 73 -4.28 0.53 -18.49
CA VAL A 73 -5.34 1.50 -18.80
C VAL A 73 -5.06 2.88 -18.20
N VAL A 74 -4.66 2.93 -16.93
CA VAL A 74 -4.64 4.18 -16.16
C VAL A 74 -3.24 4.81 -16.09
N ASP A 75 -2.17 4.01 -16.03
CA ASP A 75 -0.81 4.57 -15.90
C ASP A 75 -0.31 5.34 -17.14
N PRO A 76 -0.72 5.05 -18.40
CA PRO A 76 -0.32 5.90 -19.52
C PRO A 76 -0.70 7.37 -19.31
N LEU A 77 -1.85 7.62 -18.67
CA LEU A 77 -2.32 8.97 -18.37
C LEU A 77 -1.61 9.58 -17.17
N TRP A 78 -1.26 8.78 -16.17
CA TRP A 78 -0.36 9.23 -15.08
C TRP A 78 0.96 9.74 -15.63
N LYS A 79 1.45 9.11 -16.71
CA LYS A 79 2.70 9.48 -17.37
C LYS A 79 2.63 10.77 -18.20
N THR A 80 1.44 11.35 -18.34
CA THR A 80 1.25 12.65 -19.00
C THR A 80 1.25 13.79 -17.97
N ASP A 81 1.44 15.02 -18.44
CA ASP A 81 1.28 16.22 -17.60
C ASP A 81 -0.22 16.58 -17.37
N ASP A 82 -1.15 15.73 -17.82
CA ASP A 82 -2.59 15.93 -17.70
C ASP A 82 -3.17 15.17 -16.50
N VAL A 83 -3.11 15.83 -15.34
CA VAL A 83 -3.70 15.32 -14.08
C VAL A 83 -5.21 15.14 -14.20
N GLY A 84 -5.89 15.99 -14.97
CA GLY A 84 -7.33 15.93 -15.17
C GLY A 84 -7.73 14.65 -15.91
N ALA A 85 -7.04 14.32 -16.99
CA ALA A 85 -7.24 13.08 -17.74
C ALA A 85 -6.95 11.84 -16.88
N PHE A 86 -5.88 11.87 -16.07
CA PHE A 86 -5.59 10.79 -15.14
C PHE A 86 -6.73 10.58 -14.13
N VAL A 87 -7.19 11.64 -13.46
CA VAL A 87 -8.27 11.56 -12.46
C VAL A 87 -9.58 11.07 -13.07
N ALA A 88 -9.92 11.57 -14.25
CA ALA A 88 -11.09 11.12 -15.00
C ALA A 88 -11.02 9.61 -15.30
N SER A 89 -9.90 9.14 -15.86
CA SER A 89 -9.72 7.73 -16.21
C SER A 89 -9.67 6.83 -14.99
N LEU A 90 -9.01 7.26 -13.91
CA LEU A 90 -9.01 6.54 -12.64
C LEU A 90 -10.44 6.39 -12.09
N TYR A 91 -11.22 7.48 -12.09
CA TYR A 91 -12.62 7.44 -11.64
C TYR A 91 -13.46 6.48 -12.49
N ASP A 92 -13.37 6.57 -13.82
CA ASP A 92 -14.11 5.74 -14.77
C ASP A 92 -13.72 4.26 -14.65
N TYR A 93 -12.42 3.97 -14.48
CA TYR A 93 -11.93 2.62 -14.27
C TYR A 93 -12.48 2.01 -12.99
N GLN A 94 -12.39 2.71 -11.85
CA GLN A 94 -12.82 2.13 -10.56
C GLN A 94 -14.32 1.91 -10.49
N ARG A 95 -15.11 2.74 -11.19
CA ARG A 95 -16.56 2.57 -11.30
C ARG A 95 -16.95 1.33 -12.13
N THR A 96 -16.17 1.01 -13.16
CA THR A 96 -16.46 -0.10 -14.09
C THR A 96 -15.78 -1.41 -13.70
N LYS A 97 -14.63 -1.32 -13.01
CA LYS A 97 -13.80 -2.44 -12.55
C LYS A 97 -13.39 -2.25 -11.08
N PRO A 98 -14.32 -2.40 -10.12
CA PRO A 98 -14.06 -2.12 -8.71
C PRO A 98 -13.14 -3.14 -8.02
N GLN A 99 -12.80 -4.24 -8.68
CA GLN A 99 -12.09 -5.37 -8.08
C GLN A 99 -10.75 -4.94 -7.48
N LEU A 100 -9.94 -4.14 -8.20
CA LEU A 100 -8.62 -3.74 -7.69
C LEU A 100 -8.74 -2.96 -6.39
N LEU A 101 -9.62 -1.95 -6.35
CA LEU A 101 -9.80 -1.12 -5.17
C LEU A 101 -10.30 -1.94 -3.97
N ARG A 102 -11.19 -2.91 -4.22
CA ARG A 102 -11.65 -3.85 -3.17
C ARG A 102 -10.53 -4.76 -2.68
N LEU A 103 -9.73 -5.33 -3.58
CA LEU A 103 -8.61 -6.19 -3.23
C LEU A 103 -7.56 -5.45 -2.39
N LEU A 104 -7.19 -4.23 -2.78
CA LEU A 104 -6.26 -3.39 -2.01
C LEU A 104 -6.84 -3.03 -0.63
N THR A 105 -8.15 -2.80 -0.54
CA THR A 105 -8.80 -2.56 0.75
C THR A 105 -8.78 -3.78 1.64
N TRP A 106 -9.04 -4.97 1.08
CA TRP A 106 -8.94 -6.23 1.82
C TRP A 106 -7.51 -6.56 2.25
N GLU A 107 -6.52 -6.27 1.39
CA GLU A 107 -5.11 -6.37 1.73
C GLU A 107 -4.80 -5.48 2.94
N ALA A 108 -5.16 -4.20 2.89
CA ALA A 108 -4.94 -3.26 3.99
C ALA A 108 -5.63 -3.69 5.30
N LEU A 109 -6.89 -4.15 5.23
CA LEU A 109 -7.62 -4.63 6.40
C LEU A 109 -7.03 -5.91 7.00
N HIS A 110 -6.43 -6.76 6.18
CA HIS A 110 -5.89 -8.04 6.63
C HIS A 110 -4.44 -7.96 7.09
N ARG A 111 -3.63 -7.13 6.42
CA ARG A 111 -2.16 -7.09 6.56
C ARG A 111 -1.63 -5.78 7.13
N GLY A 112 -2.42 -4.70 7.15
CA GLY A 112 -1.95 -3.39 7.59
C GLY A 112 -0.90 -2.83 6.63
N ASP A 113 0.26 -2.47 7.17
CA ASP A 113 1.41 -1.92 6.45
C ASP A 113 2.42 -2.99 5.98
N ASP A 114 2.16 -4.27 6.24
CA ASP A 114 3.02 -5.36 5.79
C ASP A 114 2.95 -5.51 4.25
N VAL A 115 4.04 -5.18 3.58
CA VAL A 115 4.13 -5.18 2.11
C VAL A 115 4.44 -6.58 1.62
N HIS A 116 3.42 -7.24 1.06
CA HIS A 116 3.59 -8.50 0.35
C HIS A 116 3.87 -8.27 -1.13
N ASP A 117 5.12 -8.50 -1.52
CA ASP A 117 5.57 -8.44 -2.90
C ASP A 117 6.33 -9.71 -3.25
N VAL A 118 5.59 -10.70 -3.78
CA VAL A 118 6.09 -12.07 -3.96
C VAL A 118 7.16 -12.16 -5.05
N ASP A 119 7.08 -11.31 -6.08
CA ASP A 119 7.95 -11.34 -7.25
C ASP A 119 8.75 -10.03 -7.47
N GLY A 120 8.64 -9.08 -6.53
CA GLY A 120 9.32 -7.79 -6.63
C GLY A 120 8.70 -6.81 -7.64
N TRP A 121 7.65 -7.24 -8.35
CA TRP A 121 7.05 -6.44 -9.40
C TRP A 121 6.39 -5.19 -8.84
N ARG A 122 5.72 -5.28 -7.67
CA ARG A 122 5.01 -4.12 -7.07
C ARG A 122 5.99 -3.06 -6.62
N HIS A 123 7.10 -3.46 -6.00
CA HIS A 123 8.12 -2.53 -5.54
C HIS A 123 8.73 -1.78 -6.73
N GLU A 124 9.13 -2.49 -7.78
CA GLU A 124 9.67 -1.87 -8.99
C GLU A 124 8.63 -0.96 -9.69
N HIS A 125 7.37 -1.39 -9.68
CA HIS A 125 6.27 -0.59 -10.18
C HIS A 125 6.12 0.75 -9.44
N TYR A 126 6.03 0.73 -8.12
CA TYR A 126 5.90 1.94 -7.32
C TYR A 126 7.17 2.80 -7.38
N ARG A 127 8.36 2.20 -7.41
CA ARG A 127 9.63 2.93 -7.58
C ARG A 127 9.62 3.77 -8.86
N ARG A 128 9.22 3.17 -10.00
CA ARG A 128 9.08 3.91 -11.27
C ARG A 128 7.99 4.96 -11.21
N LYS A 129 6.86 4.66 -10.54
CA LYS A 129 5.77 5.62 -10.36
C LYS A 129 6.23 6.86 -9.60
N ILE A 130 6.94 6.70 -8.48
CA ILE A 130 7.48 7.82 -7.69
C ILE A 130 8.47 8.63 -8.51
N GLN A 131 9.37 7.99 -9.27
CA GLN A 131 10.30 8.71 -10.15
C GLN A 131 9.56 9.58 -11.18
N HIS A 132 8.48 9.07 -11.77
CA HIS A 132 7.63 9.85 -12.67
C HIS A 132 6.92 11.00 -11.94
N SER A 133 6.35 10.71 -10.76
CA SER A 133 5.66 11.70 -9.92
C SER A 133 6.57 12.86 -9.51
N MET A 134 7.84 12.59 -9.22
CA MET A 134 8.84 13.61 -8.91
C MET A 134 8.99 14.62 -10.05
N ALA A 135 9.14 14.12 -11.28
CA ALA A 135 9.20 14.98 -12.48
C ALA A 135 7.88 15.73 -12.71
N GLN A 136 6.73 15.04 -12.61
CA GLN A 136 5.40 15.63 -12.83
C GLN A 136 5.07 16.76 -11.83
N PHE A 137 5.50 16.63 -10.58
CA PHE A 137 5.25 17.63 -9.54
C PHE A 137 6.43 18.59 -9.32
N GLY A 138 7.51 18.44 -10.09
CA GLY A 138 8.70 19.29 -10.00
C GLY A 138 9.43 19.21 -8.65
N THR A 139 9.39 18.06 -7.98
CA THR A 139 9.98 17.87 -6.64
C THR A 139 11.10 16.84 -6.66
N ASP A 140 12.20 17.14 -5.98
CA ASP A 140 13.30 16.20 -5.74
C ASP A 140 13.07 15.33 -4.48
N ASP A 141 12.02 15.62 -3.71
CA ASP A 141 11.63 14.83 -2.54
C ASP A 141 10.66 13.69 -2.93
N PRO A 142 11.08 12.40 -2.79
CA PRO A 142 10.21 11.26 -3.04
C PRO A 142 9.04 11.14 -2.06
N PHE A 143 9.17 11.68 -0.84
CA PHE A 143 8.07 11.68 0.13
C PHE A 143 6.92 12.58 -0.37
N ARG A 144 7.23 13.83 -0.74
CA ARG A 144 6.27 14.75 -1.35
C ARG A 144 5.62 14.17 -2.61
N ALA A 145 6.41 13.57 -3.51
CA ALA A 145 5.90 12.94 -4.72
C ALA A 145 4.94 11.77 -4.40
N GLY A 146 5.29 10.94 -3.42
CA GLY A 146 4.46 9.85 -2.94
C GLY A 146 3.16 10.32 -2.30
N LEU A 147 3.23 11.36 -1.46
CA LEU A 147 2.06 11.94 -0.82
C LEU A 147 1.09 12.55 -1.84
N MET A 148 1.59 13.32 -2.81
CA MET A 148 0.76 13.87 -3.89
C MET A 148 0.08 12.76 -4.68
N THR A 149 0.83 11.70 -5.00
CA THR A 149 0.30 10.51 -5.66
C THR A 149 -0.84 9.90 -4.85
N LEU A 150 -0.61 9.62 -3.57
CA LEU A 150 -1.62 9.03 -2.67
C LEU A 150 -2.86 9.90 -2.51
N VAL A 151 -2.71 11.23 -2.39
CA VAL A 151 -3.83 12.16 -2.29
C VAL A 151 -4.68 12.15 -3.56
N LEU A 152 -4.07 12.14 -4.74
CA LEU A 152 -4.80 12.06 -6.02
C LEU A 152 -5.60 10.75 -6.14
N TYR A 153 -5.01 9.62 -5.73
CA TYR A 153 -5.75 8.35 -5.61
C TYR A 153 -6.88 8.46 -4.56
N GLY A 154 -6.61 9.08 -3.42
CA GLY A 154 -7.54 9.23 -2.31
C GLY A 154 -8.80 10.01 -2.68
N ILE A 155 -8.64 11.21 -3.24
CA ILE A 155 -9.77 12.07 -3.64
C ILE A 155 -10.64 11.40 -4.72
N THR A 156 -10.03 10.58 -5.58
CA THR A 156 -10.73 9.88 -6.67
C THR A 156 -11.43 8.62 -6.18
N ASN A 157 -10.77 7.84 -5.31
CA ASN A 157 -11.23 6.52 -4.90
C ASN A 157 -12.15 6.53 -3.68
N TRP A 158 -12.06 7.54 -2.81
CA TRP A 158 -12.82 7.57 -1.56
C TRP A 158 -14.33 7.47 -1.78
N LEU A 159 -14.85 8.13 -2.82
CA LEU A 159 -16.26 8.05 -3.21
C LEU A 159 -16.71 6.65 -3.65
N ASN A 160 -15.77 5.81 -4.07
CA ASN A 160 -16.01 4.41 -4.43
C ASN A 160 -15.83 3.46 -3.24
N LEU A 161 -15.00 3.83 -2.26
CA LEU A 161 -14.81 3.06 -1.01
C LEU A 161 -15.94 3.27 0.01
N ALA A 162 -16.57 4.45 0.01
CA ALA A 162 -17.60 4.81 0.97
C ALA A 162 -18.94 5.17 0.29
N PRO A 163 -19.56 4.25 -0.46
CA PRO A 163 -20.80 4.53 -1.20
C PRO A 163 -21.97 4.95 -0.29
N GLN A 164 -22.01 4.46 0.94
CA GLN A 164 -22.99 4.89 1.95
C GLN A 164 -22.80 6.35 2.37
N LEU A 165 -21.55 6.82 2.53
CA LEU A 165 -21.27 8.22 2.85
C LEU A 165 -21.55 9.11 1.64
N ARG A 166 -21.16 8.66 0.43
CA ARG A 166 -21.52 9.33 -0.83
C ARG A 166 -23.03 9.53 -0.94
N ARG A 167 -23.82 8.50 -0.65
CA ARG A 167 -25.30 8.56 -0.62
C ARG A 167 -25.82 9.56 0.41
N LEU A 168 -25.31 9.51 1.65
CA LEU A 168 -25.74 10.38 2.74
C LEU A 168 -25.43 11.85 2.47
N LEU A 169 -24.28 12.16 1.87
CA LEU A 169 -23.82 13.52 1.61
C LEU A 169 -24.38 14.13 0.33
N LEU A 170 -24.54 13.32 -0.73
CA LEU A 170 -24.94 13.82 -2.06
C LEU A 170 -26.42 13.55 -2.41
N GLY A 171 -27.13 12.82 -1.55
CA GLY A 171 -28.55 12.51 -1.72
C GLY A 171 -28.84 11.76 -3.03
N ASP A 172 -29.88 12.19 -3.75
CA ASP A 172 -30.35 11.54 -4.99
C ASP A 172 -29.32 11.62 -6.13
N ARG A 173 -28.39 12.58 -6.07
CA ARG A 173 -27.33 12.74 -7.05
C ARG A 173 -26.09 11.88 -6.78
N ALA A 174 -26.13 11.01 -5.76
CA ALA A 174 -24.98 10.19 -5.37
C ALA A 174 -24.48 9.21 -6.45
N ASN A 175 -25.25 8.95 -7.51
CA ASN A 175 -24.86 8.11 -8.63
C ASN A 175 -24.71 8.89 -9.95
N ASP A 176 -24.75 10.22 -9.90
CA ASP A 176 -24.50 11.10 -11.05
C ASP A 176 -23.00 11.12 -11.36
N ALA A 177 -22.54 10.09 -12.08
CA ALA A 177 -21.13 9.86 -12.37
C ALA A 177 -20.52 11.03 -13.15
N ASP A 178 -21.27 11.61 -14.09
CA ASP A 178 -20.80 12.73 -14.90
C ASP A 178 -20.61 13.98 -14.06
N ALA A 179 -21.53 14.30 -13.15
CA ALA A 179 -21.36 15.43 -12.25
C ALA A 179 -20.20 15.24 -11.26
N ILE A 180 -20.04 14.02 -10.71
CA ILE A 180 -18.91 13.70 -9.84
C ILE A 180 -17.59 13.85 -10.60
N ARG A 181 -17.49 13.28 -11.80
CA ARG A 181 -16.32 13.41 -12.68
C ARG A 181 -16.03 14.87 -13.03
N ALA A 182 -17.06 15.63 -13.40
CA ALA A 182 -16.95 17.05 -13.72
C ALA A 182 -16.51 17.92 -12.52
N PHE A 183 -16.75 17.47 -11.29
CA PHE A 183 -16.21 18.11 -10.09
C PHE A 183 -14.76 17.68 -9.79
N LEU A 184 -14.46 16.38 -9.83
CA LEU A 184 -13.16 15.84 -9.44
C LEU A 184 -12.01 16.36 -10.33
N VAL A 185 -12.23 16.45 -11.64
CA VAL A 185 -11.20 16.88 -12.60
C VAL A 185 -10.65 18.28 -12.32
N PRO A 186 -11.47 19.36 -12.35
CA PRO A 186 -10.97 20.70 -12.08
C PRO A 186 -10.49 20.87 -10.63
N PHE A 187 -11.07 20.14 -9.67
CA PHE A 187 -10.61 20.12 -8.28
C PHE A 187 -9.17 19.60 -8.17
N ALA A 188 -8.87 18.45 -8.79
CA ALA A 188 -7.54 17.86 -8.77
C ALA A 188 -6.51 18.74 -9.49
N GLU A 189 -6.87 19.28 -10.66
CA GLU A 189 -5.99 20.21 -11.38
C GLU A 189 -5.67 21.46 -10.55
N GLY A 190 -6.68 22.04 -9.90
CA GLY A 190 -6.51 23.19 -9.01
C GLY A 190 -5.59 22.86 -7.82
N ALA A 191 -5.84 21.73 -7.16
CA ALA A 191 -5.04 21.27 -6.02
C ALA A 191 -3.57 21.03 -6.41
N THR A 192 -3.31 20.34 -7.53
CA THR A 192 -1.93 20.11 -7.98
C THR A 192 -1.23 21.40 -8.40
N LYS A 193 -1.93 22.34 -9.07
CA LYS A 193 -1.37 23.66 -9.42
C LYS A 193 -1.00 24.46 -8.18
N ALA A 194 -1.81 24.41 -7.13
CA ALA A 194 -1.58 25.13 -5.87
C ALA A 194 -0.46 24.53 -5.01
N MET A 195 -0.06 23.28 -5.26
CA MET A 195 0.95 22.53 -4.48
C MET A 195 2.31 22.46 -5.17
N LYS A 196 2.60 23.33 -6.14
CA LYS A 196 3.89 23.38 -6.83
C LYS A 196 5.06 23.71 -5.86
N PRO A 197 6.31 23.40 -6.23
CA PRO A 197 7.47 23.64 -5.37
C PRO A 197 7.54 25.09 -4.91
N GLY A 198 7.71 25.31 -3.60
CA GLY A 198 7.70 26.65 -2.98
C GLY A 198 6.32 27.15 -2.52
N THR A 199 5.24 26.39 -2.73
CA THR A 199 3.91 26.69 -2.18
C THR A 199 3.44 25.66 -1.15
N ASP A 200 4.39 24.92 -0.56
CA ASP A 200 4.07 24.03 0.55
C ASP A 200 3.36 24.83 1.64
N PRO A 201 2.21 24.37 2.14
CA PRO A 201 1.55 24.98 3.30
C PRO A 201 2.32 24.71 4.61
N VAL A 202 3.63 24.47 4.52
CA VAL A 202 4.51 24.38 5.68
C VAL A 202 5.05 25.78 5.95
N ASN A 203 4.21 26.56 6.64
CA ASN A 203 4.49 27.12 7.96
C ASN A 203 3.96 28.53 8.27
N ASP A 204 2.88 29.07 7.71
CA ASP A 204 2.34 30.34 8.26
C ASP A 204 1.80 30.24 9.72
N LEU A 205 1.76 29.04 10.32
CA LEU A 205 1.56 28.85 11.77
C LEU A 205 2.88 28.80 12.58
N THR A 206 4.03 28.97 11.92
CA THR A 206 5.38 28.79 12.47
C THR A 206 6.41 29.80 11.92
N THR A 207 6.12 30.50 10.82
CA THR A 207 6.91 31.60 10.23
C THR A 207 6.29 32.97 10.54
N GLY A 208 5.51 33.08 11.61
CA GLY A 208 5.14 34.36 12.19
C GLY A 208 6.36 35.01 12.84
N ALA A 209 7.01 35.90 12.09
CA ALA A 209 8.06 36.82 12.53
C ALA A 209 9.33 36.18 13.11
N ALA A 210 10.32 35.96 12.23
CA ALA A 210 11.70 36.21 12.62
C ALA A 210 11.82 37.71 12.94
N ALA A 211 11.43 38.09 14.16
CA ALA A 211 11.91 39.33 14.75
C ALA A 211 13.45 39.24 14.75
N GLU A 212 14.10 40.29 14.26
CA GLU A 212 15.56 40.38 14.25
C GLU A 212 16.11 39.93 15.61
N PRO A 213 17.15 39.07 15.62
CA PRO A 213 17.68 38.58 16.89
C PRO A 213 18.20 39.79 17.66
N SER A 214 17.57 40.07 18.81
CA SER A 214 18.13 40.99 19.78
C SER A 214 19.52 40.48 20.17
N PRO A 215 20.51 41.36 20.43
CA PRO A 215 21.86 40.93 20.71
C PRO A 215 21.83 40.02 21.94
N VAL A 216 22.27 38.76 21.76
CA VAL A 216 22.39 37.80 22.85
C VAL A 216 23.55 38.25 23.71
N GLU A 217 23.26 38.73 24.92
CA GLU A 217 24.26 38.84 25.97
C GLU A 217 24.79 37.44 26.30
N ASP A 218 26.12 37.31 26.38
CA ASP A 218 26.84 36.09 26.72
C ASP A 218 26.34 35.52 28.06
N GLY A 219 25.38 34.61 27.99
CA GLY A 219 24.88 33.82 29.10
C GLY A 219 25.50 32.43 29.07
N ALA A 220 26.64 32.26 29.74
CA ALA A 220 27.16 30.95 30.08
C ALA A 220 26.10 30.14 30.85
N GLY A 221 25.64 29.02 30.26
CA GLY A 221 24.80 28.03 30.94
C GLY A 221 23.42 27.73 30.33
N ALA A 222 23.27 27.69 28.99
CA ALA A 222 22.02 27.24 28.38
C ALA A 222 21.84 25.71 28.52
N GLU A 223 20.74 25.28 29.15
CA GLU A 223 20.32 23.88 29.17
C GLU A 223 20.12 23.35 27.73
N PRO A 224 20.43 22.08 27.46
CA PRO A 224 20.31 21.49 26.12
C PRO A 224 18.87 21.60 25.61
N ASP A 225 18.73 21.91 24.31
CA ASP A 225 17.42 22.02 23.63
C ASP A 225 16.54 20.80 24.00
N PRO A 226 15.37 21.03 24.63
CA PRO A 226 14.51 19.94 25.08
C PRO A 226 14.03 19.03 23.94
N VAL A 227 13.95 19.54 22.71
CA VAL A 227 13.60 18.76 21.51
C VAL A 227 14.78 17.88 21.10
N GLU A 228 15.99 18.41 21.07
CA GLU A 228 17.20 17.65 20.74
C GLU A 228 17.50 16.57 21.79
N ALA A 229 17.31 16.90 23.08
CA ALA A 229 17.38 15.94 24.17
C ALA A 229 16.28 14.86 24.09
N ALA A 230 15.07 15.19 23.60
CA ALA A 230 14.03 14.19 23.34
C ALA A 230 14.36 13.30 22.14
N ALA A 231 14.92 13.86 21.06
CA ALA A 231 15.35 13.11 19.87
C ALA A 231 16.51 12.15 20.19
N GLU A 232 17.49 12.58 21.00
CA GLU A 232 18.58 11.72 21.46
C GLU A 232 18.07 10.56 22.32
N ARG A 233 17.13 10.83 23.23
CA ARG A 233 16.47 9.78 24.03
C ARG A 233 15.73 8.77 23.16
N LEU A 234 15.04 9.22 22.10
CA LEU A 234 14.35 8.33 21.18
C LEU A 234 15.33 7.47 20.39
N ARG A 235 16.41 8.05 19.85
CA ARG A 235 17.46 7.31 19.12
C ARG A 235 18.12 6.24 20.00
N ARG A 236 18.42 6.57 21.26
CA ARG A 236 18.96 5.59 22.22
C ARG A 236 17.97 4.45 22.51
N ALA A 237 16.70 4.77 22.76
CA ALA A 237 15.67 3.77 23.01
C ALA A 237 15.45 2.83 21.81
N GLN A 238 15.51 3.37 20.58
CA GLN A 238 15.44 2.57 19.36
C GLN A 238 16.65 1.64 19.23
N ALA A 239 17.87 2.12 19.48
CA ALA A 239 19.08 1.31 19.46
C ALA A 239 19.05 0.18 20.50
N GLU A 240 18.60 0.47 21.73
CA GLU A 240 18.41 -0.53 22.79
C GLU A 240 17.35 -1.58 22.40
N THR A 241 16.26 -1.16 21.75
CA THR A 241 15.21 -2.06 21.28
C THR A 241 15.72 -3.02 20.20
N GLU A 242 16.49 -2.51 19.23
CA GLU A 242 17.06 -3.34 18.16
C GLU A 242 18.12 -4.31 18.71
N ALA A 243 18.97 -3.88 19.65
CA ALA A 243 19.90 -4.76 20.34
C ALA A 243 19.17 -5.89 21.12
N ALA A 244 18.07 -5.55 21.81
CA ALA A 244 17.26 -6.53 22.53
C ALA A 244 16.58 -7.54 21.59
N LYS A 245 16.09 -7.11 20.42
CA LYS A 245 15.55 -8.00 19.39
C LYS A 245 16.60 -8.95 18.82
N ALA A 246 17.81 -8.46 18.55
CA ALA A 246 18.92 -9.28 18.07
C ALA A 246 19.28 -10.38 19.08
N ALA A 247 19.43 -10.02 20.36
CA ALA A 247 19.70 -10.96 21.44
C ALA A 247 18.57 -12.00 21.61
N LEU A 248 17.30 -11.56 21.47
CA LEU A 248 16.15 -12.47 21.49
C LEU A 248 16.20 -13.46 20.31
N GLY A 249 16.55 -13.00 19.11
CA GLY A 249 16.70 -13.85 17.93
C GLY A 249 17.77 -14.92 18.12
N GLU A 250 18.93 -14.55 18.66
CA GLU A 250 20.00 -15.51 18.99
C GLU A 250 19.54 -16.58 19.99
N ALA A 251 18.88 -16.17 21.08
CA ALA A 251 18.33 -17.09 22.07
C ALA A 251 17.27 -18.04 21.49
N LEU A 252 16.38 -17.52 20.65
CA LEU A 252 15.35 -18.32 19.96
C LEU A 252 15.99 -19.38 19.04
N ARG A 253 17.01 -19.00 18.27
CA ARG A 253 17.72 -19.92 17.37
C ARG A 253 18.51 -20.98 18.13
N ALA A 254 19.19 -20.61 19.22
CA ALA A 254 19.88 -21.56 20.09
C ALA A 254 18.91 -22.60 20.71
N ALA A 255 17.75 -22.14 21.19
CA ALA A 255 16.74 -23.04 21.76
C ALA A 255 16.09 -23.94 20.69
N ASN A 256 15.88 -23.42 19.48
CA ASN A 256 15.38 -24.23 18.36
C ASN A 256 16.40 -25.31 17.94
N ALA A 257 17.69 -24.95 17.87
CA ALA A 257 18.78 -25.89 17.60
C ALA A 257 18.88 -26.99 18.68
N ALA A 258 18.52 -26.67 19.93
CA ALA A 258 18.43 -27.63 21.04
C ALA A 258 17.13 -28.48 21.01
N GLY A 259 16.30 -28.38 19.97
CA GLY A 259 15.12 -29.21 19.74
C GLY A 259 13.80 -28.63 20.25
N VAL A 260 13.77 -27.37 20.70
CA VAL A 260 12.53 -26.71 21.11
C VAL A 260 11.74 -26.25 19.88
N SER A 261 10.53 -26.78 19.69
CA SER A 261 9.70 -26.40 18.54
C SER A 261 9.41 -24.89 18.49
N ALA A 262 9.40 -24.30 17.29
CA ALA A 262 9.03 -22.90 17.06
C ALA A 262 7.69 -22.51 17.69
N ASN A 263 6.72 -23.43 17.75
CA ASN A 263 5.41 -23.23 18.37
C ASN A 263 5.44 -23.11 19.92
N ARG A 264 6.45 -23.70 20.57
CA ARG A 264 6.66 -23.54 22.00
C ARG A 264 7.39 -22.23 22.28
N LEU A 265 8.41 -21.91 21.48
CA LEU A 265 9.14 -20.64 21.57
C LEU A 265 8.22 -19.44 21.37
N ALA A 266 7.36 -19.46 20.35
CA ALA A 266 6.40 -18.38 20.09
C ALA A 266 5.39 -18.18 21.23
N ARG A 267 5.07 -19.23 22.00
CA ARG A 267 4.22 -19.12 23.20
C ARG A 267 4.96 -18.56 24.40
N GLN A 268 6.25 -18.86 24.55
CA GLN A 268 7.07 -18.37 25.67
C GLN A 268 7.25 -16.86 25.66
N VAL A 269 7.27 -16.24 24.48
CA VAL A 269 7.43 -14.79 24.31
C VAL A 269 6.13 -14.10 23.90
N ALA A 270 5.00 -14.80 24.05
CA ALA A 270 3.68 -14.24 23.77
C ALA A 270 3.39 -13.09 24.74
N GLY A 271 3.19 -11.89 24.18
CA GLY A 271 3.05 -10.64 24.95
C GLY A 271 4.22 -9.67 24.73
N THR A 272 5.39 -10.17 24.35
CA THR A 272 6.57 -9.34 24.03
C THR A 272 6.80 -9.27 22.52
N CYS A 273 6.57 -10.36 21.78
CA CYS A 273 6.70 -10.43 20.33
C CYS A 273 5.58 -11.26 19.71
N SER A 274 5.08 -10.83 18.55
CA SER A 274 4.06 -11.57 17.81
C SER A 274 4.66 -12.84 17.19
N ARG A 275 3.83 -13.86 16.98
CA ARG A 275 4.27 -15.12 16.37
C ARG A 275 4.94 -14.95 15.00
N PRO A 276 4.47 -14.07 14.09
CA PRO A 276 5.18 -13.77 12.85
C PRO A 276 6.61 -13.25 13.06
N VAL A 277 6.81 -12.35 14.03
CA VAL A 277 8.14 -11.81 14.36
C VAL A 277 9.07 -12.90 14.89
N VAL A 278 8.57 -13.81 15.73
CA VAL A 278 9.34 -14.95 16.22
C VAL A 278 9.79 -15.88 15.09
N LEU A 279 8.92 -16.14 14.11
CA LEU A 279 9.25 -16.98 12.96
C LEU A 279 10.29 -16.32 12.04
N LYS A 280 10.24 -14.99 11.90
CA LYS A 280 11.23 -14.21 11.16
C LYS A 280 12.61 -14.28 11.83
N LEU A 281 12.67 -14.03 13.15
CA LEU A 281 13.92 -14.11 13.93
C LEU A 281 14.55 -15.52 13.96
N LEU A 282 13.74 -16.56 13.77
CA LEU A 282 14.21 -17.95 13.65
C LEU A 282 14.77 -18.28 12.26
N ALA A 283 14.46 -17.47 11.25
CA ALA A 283 14.86 -17.67 9.86
C ALA A 283 16.08 -16.82 9.43
N GLU A 284 16.45 -15.84 10.25
CA GLU A 284 17.68 -15.01 10.12
C GLU A 284 18.94 -15.78 10.54
#